data_AF-A0A1Y1WP73-F1
#
_entry.id   AF-A0A1Y1WP73-F1
#
_cell.length_a   1.000
_cell.length_b   1.000
_cell.length_c   1.000
_cell.angle_alpha   90.00
_cell.angle_beta   90.00
_cell.angle_gamma   90.00
#
_symmetry.space_group_name_H-M   'P 1'
#
loop_
_entity.id
_entity.type
_entity.pdbx_description
1 polymer ?
#
loop_
_entity_poly.entity_id
_entity_poly.type
_entity_poly.pdbx_seq_one_letter_code
_entity_poly.pdbx_strand_id
1 'polypeptide(L)'
;MTFDNALKVAAAVHSAQMASGSKRKRVSKGKESATANKKVKKNSEEGFRINKKKEFLLTYANTRGETTKSDVSLMIEEKQLNIEFIVSKEKNHNGEIAEFHIHSYLHYIDNPLNTRDVRYFNVPYPPSNQAFTTNHPNIRYKSEFSKNPIQATIDMIEYVTKEDQDPVCNFDWKKKVRRIEKPTF
;
A
#
# COMPACT_ATOMS: atom_id res chain seq x y z
N MET A 1 -71.50 33.47 -6.70
CA MET A 1 -70.83 32.20 -7.05
C MET A 1 -69.46 32.56 -7.60
N THR A 2 -68.43 32.77 -6.75
CA THR A 2 -67.45 31.78 -6.20
C THR A 2 -66.72 31.03 -7.34
N PHE A 3 -65.39 30.99 -7.48
CA PHE A 3 -64.26 30.74 -6.56
C PHE A 3 -62.94 31.26 -7.20
N ASP A 4 -62.07 31.97 -6.47
CA ASP A 4 -60.77 31.56 -5.85
C ASP A 4 -59.72 30.99 -6.83
N ASN A 5 -58.39 31.19 -6.74
CA ASN A 5 -57.48 31.92 -5.87
C ASN A 5 -56.11 31.87 -6.59
N ALA A 6 -55.34 32.97 -6.63
CA ALA A 6 -53.89 32.90 -6.88
C ALA A 6 -53.18 34.13 -6.30
N LEU A 7 -52.48 33.89 -5.17
CA LEU A 7 -51.46 34.71 -4.51
C LEU A 7 -50.63 35.55 -5.52
N LYS A 8 -50.56 36.88 -5.47
CA LYS A 8 -49.90 37.81 -4.50
C LYS A 8 -48.50 37.35 -4.03
N VAL A 9 -47.40 38.11 -4.07
CA VAL A 9 -47.08 39.50 -4.47
C VAL A 9 -45.53 39.60 -4.52
N ALA A 10 -45.05 40.48 -5.40
CA ALA A 10 -43.76 41.18 -5.51
C ALA A 10 -42.75 41.08 -4.32
N ALA A 11 -41.46 40.81 -4.57
CA ALA A 11 -40.38 41.73 -4.98
C ALA A 11 -39.76 42.58 -3.85
N ALA A 12 -38.44 42.35 -3.68
CA ALA A 12 -37.34 43.30 -3.45
C ALA A 12 -37.37 44.27 -2.23
N VAL A 13 -36.25 44.30 -1.50
CA VAL A 13 -35.26 45.41 -1.40
C VAL A 13 -34.49 45.36 -0.06
N HIS A 14 -33.20 45.71 -0.15
CA HIS A 14 -32.17 45.98 0.87
C HIS A 14 -32.59 46.37 2.30
N SER A 15 -31.86 45.85 3.29
CA SER A 15 -30.97 46.63 4.20
C SER A 15 -30.41 45.75 5.33
N ALA A 16 -29.15 45.98 5.75
CA ALA A 16 -28.75 46.25 7.14
C ALA A 16 -27.23 46.06 7.39
N GLN A 17 -26.66 47.08 8.03
CA GLN A 17 -25.29 47.20 8.55
C GLN A 17 -25.01 46.31 9.80
N MET A 18 -23.72 46.00 9.97
CA MET A 18 -22.92 45.92 11.21
C MET A 18 -23.49 45.22 12.46
N ALA A 19 -22.78 44.17 12.93
CA ALA A 19 -22.74 43.81 14.35
C ALA A 19 -21.33 43.35 14.76
N SER A 20 -20.62 44.23 15.48
CA SER A 20 -19.53 43.90 16.39
C SER A 20 -20.10 43.12 17.57
N GLY A 21 -19.51 41.96 17.88
CA GLY A 21 -19.95 41.09 18.96
C GLY A 21 -18.82 40.23 19.48
N SER A 22 -18.00 40.82 20.36
CA SER A 22 -17.03 40.11 21.20
C SER A 22 -17.70 38.94 21.93
N LYS A 23 -17.37 37.70 21.56
CA LYS A 23 -17.71 36.51 22.35
C LYS A 23 -16.47 36.06 23.12
N ARG A 24 -16.54 36.37 24.42
CA ARG A 24 -15.66 36.00 25.54
C ARG A 24 -14.94 34.65 25.34
N LYS A 25 -13.62 34.70 25.49
CA LYS A 25 -12.73 33.57 25.74
C LYS A 25 -13.17 32.89 27.04
N ARG A 26 -13.91 31.78 26.94
CA ARG A 26 -14.29 30.96 28.10
C ARG A 26 -13.05 30.16 28.52
N VAL A 27 -12.44 30.57 29.63
CA VAL A 27 -11.42 29.80 30.32
C VAL A 27 -12.11 28.64 31.02
N SER A 28 -12.02 27.43 30.46
CA SER A 28 -12.29 26.20 31.20
C SER A 28 -10.96 25.67 31.75
N LYS A 29 -10.68 25.98 33.01
CA LYS A 29 -9.79 25.18 33.86
C LYS A 29 -10.44 23.81 34.02
N GLY A 30 -9.94 22.82 33.30
CA GLY A 30 -10.30 21.41 33.44
C GLY A 30 -9.06 20.57 33.20
N LYS A 31 -8.64 19.81 34.20
CA LYS A 31 -7.57 18.80 34.10
C LYS A 31 -8.03 17.69 33.17
N GLU A 32 -7.35 17.55 32.05
CA GLU A 32 -7.21 16.36 31.19
C GLU A 32 -6.35 16.86 30.02
N SER A 33 -5.32 16.19 29.56
CA SER A 33 -5.33 14.82 29.07
C SER A 33 -3.87 14.41 28.92
N ALA A 34 -3.58 13.12 29.07
CA ALA A 34 -2.29 12.55 28.72
C ALA A 34 -1.88 13.04 27.32
N THR A 35 -0.92 13.96 27.26
CA THR A 35 -0.28 14.32 25.99
C THR A 35 0.37 13.04 25.51
N ALA A 36 -0.23 12.42 24.49
CA ALA A 36 0.42 11.39 23.71
C ALA A 36 1.78 11.97 23.32
N ASN A 37 2.84 11.52 23.99
CA ASN A 37 4.21 11.77 23.58
C ASN A 37 4.31 11.17 22.18
N LYS A 38 4.08 12.00 21.17
CA LYS A 38 4.35 11.70 19.77
C LYS A 38 5.84 11.38 19.80
N LYS A 39 6.18 10.08 19.84
CA LYS A 39 7.58 9.63 19.82
C LYS A 39 8.19 10.29 18.61
N VAL A 40 8.94 11.37 18.85
CA VAL A 40 9.72 12.04 17.84
C VAL A 40 10.65 10.94 17.36
N LYS A 41 10.39 10.41 16.17
CA LYS A 41 11.36 9.53 15.51
C LYS A 41 12.61 10.37 15.44
N LYS A 42 13.61 10.04 16.29
CA LYS A 42 14.94 10.62 16.16
C LYS A 42 15.33 10.44 14.70
N ASN A 43 15.64 11.54 14.03
CA ASN A 43 16.37 11.55 12.78
C ASN A 43 17.74 10.94 13.07
N SER A 44 17.80 9.61 13.18
CA SER A 44 19.04 8.88 12.96
C SER A 44 19.27 8.96 11.47
N GLU A 45 20.39 9.56 11.07
CA GLU A 45 21.05 9.52 9.77
C GLU A 45 20.28 8.71 8.70
N GLU A 46 19.82 9.40 7.64
CA GLU A 46 18.93 8.96 6.56
C GLU A 46 19.44 7.73 5.76
N GLY A 47 19.60 6.60 6.41
CA GLY A 47 19.85 5.31 5.78
C GLY A 47 18.53 4.61 5.44
N PHE A 48 18.54 3.82 4.36
CA PHE A 48 17.46 2.90 4.07
C PHE A 48 17.14 2.03 5.28
N ARG A 49 15.85 1.91 5.61
CA ARG A 49 15.40 1.08 6.71
C ARG A 49 13.97 0.61 6.51
N ILE A 50 13.79 -0.71 6.58
CA ILE A 50 12.49 -1.33 6.81
C ILE A 50 12.28 -1.45 8.31
N ASN A 51 11.25 -0.82 8.85
CA ASN A 51 10.97 -0.80 10.29
C ASN A 51 9.59 -1.36 10.59
N LYS A 52 9.56 -2.60 11.11
CA LYS A 52 8.36 -3.31 11.58
C LYS A 52 7.24 -3.33 10.53
N LYS A 53 7.57 -3.74 9.30
CA LYS A 53 6.60 -3.88 8.20
C LYS A 53 6.27 -5.37 8.00
N LYS A 54 4.98 -5.70 7.81
CA LYS A 54 4.51 -7.07 7.58
C LYS A 54 4.19 -7.37 6.12
N GLU A 55 3.75 -6.38 5.36
CA GLU A 55 3.28 -6.58 3.99
C GLU A 55 4.07 -5.70 3.01
N PHE A 56 4.47 -6.32 1.91
CA PHE A 56 5.31 -5.72 0.88
C PHE A 56 4.81 -6.10 -0.51
N LEU A 57 4.99 -5.17 -1.44
CA LEU A 57 4.93 -5.46 -2.86
C LEU A 57 6.31 -5.19 -3.46
N LEU A 58 6.92 -6.22 -4.04
CA LEU A 58 8.22 -6.10 -4.71
C LEU A 58 8.01 -6.12 -6.22
N THR A 59 8.74 -5.27 -6.93
CA THR A 59 8.77 -5.25 -8.40
C THR A 59 10.21 -5.35 -8.90
N TYR A 60 10.55 -6.47 -9.53
CA TYR A 60 11.78 -6.64 -10.28
C TYR A 60 11.53 -6.21 -11.72
N ALA A 61 11.95 -5.00 -12.05
CA ALA A 61 11.78 -4.46 -13.39
C ALA A 61 12.79 -5.09 -14.37
N ASN A 62 12.46 -5.04 -15.66
CA ASN A 62 13.30 -5.41 -16.80
C ASN A 62 14.15 -6.66 -16.56
N THR A 63 13.52 -7.76 -16.17
CA THR A 63 14.26 -8.97 -15.77
C THR A 63 14.95 -9.67 -16.95
N ARG A 64 14.58 -9.32 -18.20
CA ARG A 64 15.13 -9.88 -19.46
C ARG A 64 15.11 -11.42 -19.52
N GLY A 65 14.24 -12.05 -18.73
CA GLY A 65 14.16 -13.50 -18.60
C GLY A 65 15.21 -14.12 -17.67
N GLU A 66 16.10 -13.33 -17.08
CA GLU A 66 17.19 -13.81 -16.22
C GLU A 66 16.75 -13.97 -14.76
N THR A 67 15.92 -13.05 -14.26
CA THR A 67 15.20 -13.24 -12.99
C THR A 67 13.84 -13.86 -13.28
N THR A 68 13.65 -15.10 -12.84
CA THR A 68 12.40 -15.85 -13.01
C THR A 68 11.52 -15.79 -11.77
N LYS A 69 10.27 -16.28 -11.89
CA LYS A 69 9.39 -16.46 -10.72
C LYS A 69 10.01 -17.40 -9.69
N SER A 70 10.65 -18.47 -10.16
CA SER A 70 11.28 -19.48 -9.29
C SER A 70 12.43 -18.89 -8.49
N ASP A 71 13.29 -18.05 -9.10
CA ASP A 71 14.41 -17.44 -8.38
C ASP A 71 13.92 -16.50 -7.26
N VAL A 72 12.87 -15.72 -7.54
CA VAL A 72 12.25 -14.85 -6.55
C VAL A 72 11.59 -15.66 -5.43
N SER A 73 10.84 -16.73 -5.78
CA SER A 73 10.22 -17.61 -4.78
C SER A 73 11.26 -18.28 -3.88
N LEU A 74 12.33 -18.84 -4.44
CA LEU A 74 13.43 -19.44 -3.67
C LEU A 74 14.07 -18.41 -2.72
N MET A 75 14.36 -17.21 -3.23
CA MET A 75 14.91 -16.13 -2.41
C MET A 75 13.99 -15.78 -1.24
N ILE A 76 12.67 -15.77 -1.44
CA ILE A 76 11.68 -15.49 -0.38
C ILE A 76 11.66 -16.61 0.66
N GLU A 77 11.62 -17.86 0.21
CA GLU A 77 11.60 -19.06 1.06
C GLU A 77 12.84 -19.12 1.98
N GLU A 78 13.99 -18.67 1.50
CA GLU A 78 15.23 -18.59 2.30
C GLU A 78 15.21 -17.53 3.41
N LYS A 79 14.29 -16.54 3.38
CA LYS A 79 14.32 -15.42 4.35
C LYS A 79 13.75 -15.78 5.71
N GLN A 80 12.53 -16.33 5.77
CA GLN A 80 11.87 -16.73 7.03
C GLN A 80 10.85 -17.84 6.80
N LEU A 81 10.65 -18.66 7.83
CA LEU A 81 9.82 -19.87 7.78
C LEU A 81 8.32 -19.64 7.55
N ASN A 82 7.78 -18.47 7.93
CA ASN A 82 6.33 -18.21 7.90
C ASN A 82 5.98 -16.91 7.16
N ILE A 83 6.21 -16.94 5.84
CA ILE A 83 5.85 -15.86 4.91
C ILE A 83 4.81 -16.42 3.94
N GLU A 84 3.66 -15.76 3.84
CA GLU A 84 2.73 -15.97 2.73
C GLU A 84 3.21 -15.14 1.53
N PHE A 85 3.30 -15.75 0.35
CA PHE A 85 3.72 -15.04 -0.84
C PHE A 85 2.96 -15.42 -2.11
N ILE A 86 2.97 -14.49 -3.05
CA ILE A 86 2.56 -14.68 -4.45
C ILE A 86 3.66 -14.07 -5.31
N VAL A 87 4.13 -14.78 -6.33
CA VAL A 87 5.09 -14.30 -7.33
C VAL A 87 4.46 -14.46 -8.70
N SER A 88 4.41 -13.37 -9.47
CA SER A 88 3.79 -13.33 -10.78
C SER A 88 4.68 -12.66 -11.82
N LYS A 89 4.44 -12.99 -13.08
CA LYS A 89 5.10 -12.40 -14.23
C LYS A 89 4.16 -11.44 -14.96
N GLU A 90 4.61 -10.21 -15.14
CA GLU A 90 3.91 -9.17 -15.91
C GLU A 90 4.67 -8.88 -17.21
N LYS A 91 3.95 -8.66 -18.32
CA LYS A 91 4.56 -8.25 -19.59
C LYS A 91 4.87 -6.76 -19.54
N ASN A 92 6.05 -6.35 -20.02
CA ASN A 92 6.31 -4.92 -20.14
C ASN A 92 5.36 -4.31 -21.20
N HIS A 93 4.67 -3.22 -20.83
CA HIS A 93 3.74 -2.50 -21.70
C HIS A 93 4.45 -1.69 -22.80
N ASN A 94 5.79 -1.58 -22.74
CA ASN A 94 6.60 -0.84 -23.71
C ASN A 94 6.84 -1.55 -25.07
N GLY A 95 6.21 -2.71 -25.32
CA GLY A 95 6.21 -3.36 -26.64
C GLY A 95 7.46 -4.18 -26.97
N GLU A 96 8.49 -4.19 -26.12
CA GLU A 96 9.64 -5.09 -26.26
C GLU A 96 9.30 -6.49 -25.72
N ILE A 97 9.18 -7.46 -26.64
CA ILE A 97 8.73 -8.84 -26.38
C ILE A 97 9.60 -9.58 -25.34
N ALA A 98 10.85 -9.14 -25.11
CA ALA A 98 11.80 -9.78 -24.21
C ALA A 98 11.83 -9.18 -22.79
N GLU A 99 11.16 -8.04 -22.56
CA GLU A 99 11.18 -7.40 -21.25
C GLU A 99 9.94 -7.78 -20.43
N PHE A 100 10.18 -8.40 -19.28
CA PHE A 100 9.13 -8.75 -18.32
C PHE A 100 9.47 -8.15 -16.96
N HIS A 101 8.44 -8.04 -16.13
CA HIS A 101 8.60 -7.72 -14.71
C HIS A 101 8.18 -8.92 -13.88
N ILE A 102 8.86 -9.11 -12.76
CA ILE A 102 8.40 -10.05 -11.73
C ILE A 102 7.85 -9.23 -10.58
N HIS A 103 6.60 -9.46 -10.23
CA HIS A 103 5.97 -8.86 -9.06
C HIS A 103 5.81 -9.90 -7.97
N SER A 104 5.93 -9.47 -6.71
CA SER A 104 5.60 -10.34 -5.59
C SER A 104 4.86 -9.62 -4.47
N TYR A 105 3.88 -10.30 -3.92
CA TYR A 105 3.22 -9.94 -2.67
C TYR A 105 3.84 -10.78 -1.56
N LEU A 106 4.24 -10.14 -0.46
CA LEU A 106 4.78 -10.81 0.72
C LEU A 106 3.98 -10.42 1.96
N HIS A 107 3.70 -11.40 2.81
CA HIS A 107 3.09 -11.18 4.12
C HIS A 107 3.77 -12.01 5.21
N TYR A 108 4.48 -11.31 6.08
CA TYR A 108 5.14 -11.87 7.25
C TYR A 108 4.12 -12.10 8.37
N ILE A 109 3.75 -13.36 8.60
CA ILE A 109 2.65 -13.75 9.48
C ILE A 109 3.00 -13.47 10.94
N ASP A 110 4.10 -14.04 11.40
CA ASP A 110 4.48 -13.98 12.81
C ASP A 110 5.07 -12.61 13.15
N ASN A 111 6.26 -12.35 12.64
CA ASN A 111 7.09 -11.22 13.03
C ASN A 111 7.27 -10.23 11.87
N PRO A 112 7.04 -8.93 12.10
CA PRO A 112 7.29 -7.94 11.06
C PRO A 112 8.79 -7.86 10.75
N LEU A 113 9.12 -7.63 9.49
CA LEU A 113 10.50 -7.44 9.05
C LEU A 113 11.07 -6.12 9.58
N ASN A 114 12.31 -6.19 10.07
CA ASN A 114 13.11 -5.04 10.47
C ASN A 114 14.53 -5.27 9.93
N THR A 115 14.93 -4.47 8.94
CA THR A 115 16.25 -4.58 8.32
C THR A 115 16.75 -3.22 7.87
N ARG A 116 18.08 -3.07 7.82
CA ARG A 116 18.80 -1.94 7.21
C ARG A 116 19.53 -2.36 5.94
N ASP A 117 19.49 -3.64 5.60
CA ASP A 117 20.11 -4.15 4.39
C ASP A 117 19.24 -3.77 3.18
N VAL A 118 19.76 -2.86 2.35
CA VAL A 118 19.15 -2.47 1.08
C VAL A 118 19.00 -3.68 0.16
N ARG A 119 19.93 -4.64 0.22
CA ARG A 119 19.99 -5.80 -0.68
C ARG A 119 19.20 -7.00 -0.16
N TYR A 120 18.40 -6.82 0.90
CA TYR A 120 17.68 -7.91 1.57
C TYR A 120 16.84 -8.75 0.59
N PHE A 121 16.24 -8.09 -0.42
CA PHE A 121 15.42 -8.73 -1.45
C PHE A 121 16.13 -8.82 -2.82
N ASN A 122 17.46 -8.76 -2.88
CA ASN A 122 18.15 -8.94 -4.16
C ASN A 122 18.06 -10.40 -4.61
N VAL A 123 17.85 -10.59 -5.91
CA VAL A 123 18.02 -11.88 -6.56
C VAL A 123 19.32 -11.85 -7.36
N PRO A 124 20.25 -12.81 -7.15
CA PRO A 124 21.46 -12.87 -7.95
C PRO A 124 21.13 -13.19 -9.41
N TYR A 125 21.82 -12.54 -10.34
CA TYR A 125 21.80 -12.98 -11.72
C TYR A 125 22.68 -14.23 -11.87
N PRO A 126 22.38 -15.12 -12.84
CA PRO A 126 23.30 -16.17 -13.21
C PRO A 126 24.68 -15.58 -13.53
N PRO A 127 25.79 -16.29 -13.23
CA PRO A 127 27.12 -15.82 -13.55
C PRO A 127 27.23 -15.59 -15.06
N SER A 128 27.22 -14.33 -15.46
CA SER A 128 27.29 -13.85 -16.83
C SER A 128 28.13 -12.58 -16.88
N ASN A 129 28.62 -12.19 -18.05
CA ASN A 129 29.48 -11.01 -18.27
C ASN A 129 28.73 -9.66 -18.10
N GLN A 130 27.75 -9.59 -17.20
CA GLN A 130 26.94 -8.40 -16.98
C GLN A 130 27.59 -7.43 -15.99
N ALA A 131 27.29 -6.14 -16.18
CA ALA A 131 27.77 -5.07 -15.31
C ALA A 131 27.19 -5.10 -13.89
N PHE A 132 26.05 -5.77 -13.69
CA PHE A 132 25.38 -5.89 -12.39
C PHE A 132 25.20 -7.37 -12.03
N THR A 133 25.51 -7.73 -10.78
CA THR A 133 25.48 -9.11 -10.32
C THR A 133 24.14 -9.53 -9.70
N THR A 134 23.22 -8.59 -9.50
CA THR A 134 21.93 -8.84 -8.85
C THR A 134 20.84 -7.96 -9.42
N ASN A 135 19.60 -8.46 -9.43
CA ASN A 135 18.39 -7.68 -9.64
C ASN A 135 17.87 -7.15 -8.30
N HIS A 136 17.71 -5.84 -8.18
CA HIS A 136 17.19 -5.19 -6.98
C HIS A 136 15.74 -4.73 -7.21
N PRO A 137 14.78 -5.14 -6.37
CA PRO A 137 13.39 -4.78 -6.59
C PRO A 137 13.08 -3.37 -6.08
N ASN A 138 12.09 -2.73 -6.70
CA ASN A 138 11.38 -1.64 -6.04
C ASN A 138 10.52 -2.21 -4.89
N ILE A 139 10.61 -1.62 -3.70
CA ILE A 139 9.93 -2.09 -2.49
C ILE A 139 8.82 -1.10 -2.14
N ARG A 140 7.56 -1.52 -2.26
CA ARG A 140 6.39 -0.74 -1.88
C ARG A 140 5.73 -1.30 -0.63
N TYR A 141 5.22 -0.41 0.22
CA TYR A 141 4.57 -0.78 1.47
C TYR A 141 3.05 -0.69 1.36
N LYS A 142 2.35 -1.51 2.14
CA LYS A 142 0.88 -1.49 2.28
C LYS A 142 0.25 -0.10 2.41
N SER A 143 0.89 0.80 3.14
CA SER A 143 0.41 2.18 3.36
C SER A 143 0.34 3.03 2.08
N GLU A 144 0.96 2.62 0.98
CA GLU A 144 0.95 3.32 -0.30
C GLU A 144 -0.24 2.95 -1.20
N PHE A 145 -0.97 1.88 -0.88
CA PHE A 145 -2.04 1.35 -1.74
C PHE A 145 -3.40 1.89 -1.34
N SER A 146 -3.72 1.88 -0.04
CA SER A 146 -4.98 2.43 0.47
C SER A 146 -4.86 2.91 1.91
N LYS A 147 -5.72 3.87 2.28
CA LYS A 147 -5.89 4.29 3.68
C LYS A 147 -6.54 3.19 4.52
N ASN A 148 -7.38 2.37 3.91
CA ASN A 148 -7.98 1.21 4.57
C ASN A 148 -6.97 0.05 4.49
N PRO A 149 -6.45 -0.47 5.63
CA PRO A 149 -5.47 -1.54 5.60
C PRO A 149 -6.03 -2.84 5.00
N ILE A 150 -7.33 -3.10 5.15
CA ILE A 150 -7.93 -4.29 4.54
C ILE A 150 -7.92 -4.16 3.02
N GLN A 151 -8.41 -3.04 2.50
CA GLN A 151 -8.43 -2.78 1.06
C GLN A 151 -7.02 -2.78 0.48
N ALA A 152 -6.04 -2.19 1.18
CA ALA A 152 -4.64 -2.18 0.72
C ALA A 152 -4.09 -3.60 0.48
N THR A 153 -4.44 -4.58 1.32
CA THR A 153 -4.02 -5.98 1.10
C THR A 153 -4.66 -6.55 -0.16
N ILE A 154 -5.96 -6.30 -0.37
CA ILE A 154 -6.68 -6.75 -1.56
C ILE A 154 -6.04 -6.12 -2.81
N ASP A 155 -5.88 -4.80 -2.82
CA ASP A 155 -5.28 -4.04 -3.93
C ASP A 155 -3.88 -4.56 -4.30
N MET A 156 -3.06 -4.89 -3.30
CA MET A 156 -1.73 -5.46 -3.53
C MET A 156 -1.79 -6.87 -4.14
N ILE A 157 -2.68 -7.73 -3.64
CA ILE A 157 -2.86 -9.09 -4.19
C ILE A 157 -3.36 -9.00 -5.63
N GLU A 158 -4.40 -8.21 -5.87
CA GLU A 158 -4.99 -8.00 -7.20
C GLU A 158 -3.94 -7.45 -8.17
N TYR A 159 -3.14 -6.46 -7.75
CA TYR A 159 -2.06 -5.91 -8.55
C TYR A 159 -1.05 -6.98 -8.98
N VAL A 160 -0.66 -7.89 -8.10
CA VAL A 160 0.29 -8.96 -8.44
C VAL A 160 -0.38 -10.00 -9.35
N THR A 161 -1.65 -10.32 -9.15
CA THR A 161 -2.32 -11.42 -9.86
C THR A 161 -3.05 -11.01 -11.14
N LYS A 162 -3.02 -9.73 -11.54
CA LYS A 162 -3.85 -9.20 -12.65
C LYS A 162 -3.61 -9.84 -14.03
N GLU A 163 -2.37 -10.24 -14.34
CA GLU A 163 -1.96 -10.64 -15.69
C GLU A 163 -1.47 -12.09 -15.78
N ASP A 164 -0.85 -12.61 -14.71
CA ASP A 164 -0.31 -13.97 -14.68
C ASP A 164 -1.39 -14.99 -14.35
N GLN A 165 -1.62 -15.93 -15.27
CA GLN A 165 -2.62 -17.00 -15.09
C GLN A 165 -2.13 -18.10 -14.15
N ASP A 166 -0.82 -18.20 -13.91
CA ASP A 166 -0.21 -19.26 -13.12
C ASP A 166 0.85 -18.72 -12.14
N PRO A 167 0.47 -17.87 -11.17
CA PRO A 167 1.42 -17.32 -10.21
C PRO A 167 1.92 -18.39 -9.23
N VAL A 168 3.19 -18.30 -8.85
CA VAL A 168 3.76 -19.18 -7.81
C VAL A 168 3.32 -18.64 -6.45
N CYS A 169 2.64 -19.44 -5.65
CA CYS A 169 2.17 -19.03 -4.33
C CYS A 169 2.15 -20.22 -3.36
N ASN A 170 2.31 -19.93 -2.07
CA ASN A 170 2.29 -20.94 -1.01
C ASN A 170 0.99 -20.93 -0.17
N PHE A 171 -0.01 -20.16 -0.59
CA PHE A 171 -1.32 -20.07 0.05
C PHE A 171 -2.44 -19.81 -0.96
N ASP A 172 -3.68 -20.15 -0.60
CA ASP A 172 -4.86 -19.87 -1.42
C ASP A 172 -5.27 -18.39 -1.26
N TRP A 173 -4.73 -17.56 -2.14
CA TRP A 173 -4.99 -16.12 -2.14
C TRP A 173 -6.42 -15.76 -2.51
N LYS A 174 -7.08 -16.54 -3.38
CA LYS A 174 -8.50 -16.32 -3.76
C LYS A 174 -9.40 -16.52 -2.55
N LYS A 175 -9.15 -17.58 -1.76
CA LYS A 175 -9.86 -17.81 -0.51
C LYS A 175 -9.58 -16.74 0.54
N LYS A 176 -8.34 -16.24 0.60
CA LYS A 176 -7.98 -15.13 1.49
C LYS A 176 -8.76 -13.86 1.14
N VAL A 177 -8.75 -13.42 -0.12
CA VAL A 177 -9.49 -12.23 -0.58
C VAL A 177 -10.98 -12.36 -0.23
N ARG A 178 -11.62 -13.48 -0.56
CA ARG A 178 -13.04 -13.72 -0.25
C ARG A 178 -13.36 -13.63 1.24
N ARG A 179 -12.50 -14.18 2.11
CA ARG A 179 -12.66 -14.11 3.57
C ARG A 179 -12.55 -12.69 4.10
N ILE A 180 -11.68 -11.89 3.50
CA ILE A 180 -11.46 -10.50 3.87
C ILE A 180 -12.65 -9.64 3.43
N GLU A 181 -13.19 -9.86 2.23
CA GLU A 181 -14.35 -9.13 1.70
C GLU A 181 -15.66 -9.48 2.42
N LYS A 182 -15.81 -10.76 2.79
CA LYS A 182 -16.99 -11.28 3.50
C LYS A 182 -16.55 -11.86 4.84
N PRO A 183 -16.28 -11.02 5.85
CA PRO A 183 -16.04 -11.51 7.19
C PRO A 183 -17.32 -12.22 7.66
N THR A 184 -17.29 -13.55 7.66
CA THR A 184 -18.32 -14.36 8.31
C THR A 184 -18.20 -14.11 9.81
N PHE A 185 -19.19 -13.40 10.36
CA PHE A 185 -19.40 -13.24 11.79
C PHE A 185 -20.14 -14.43 12.37
#